data_AF-A0A523H8R4-F1
#
_entry.id   AF-A0A523H8R4-F1
#
_cell.length_a   1.000
_cell.length_b   1.000
_cell.length_c   1.000
_cell.angle_alpha   90.00
_cell.angle_beta   90.00
_cell.angle_gamma   90.00
#
_symmetry.space_group_name_H-M   'P 1'
#
loop_
_entity.id
_entity.type
_entity.pdbx_description
1 polymer ?
#
loop_
_entity_poly.entity_id
_entity_poly.type
_entity_poly.pdbx_seq_one_letter_code
_entity_poly.pdbx_strand_id
1 'polypeptide(L)'
;EDINDNEALRRFVRAVQQVAPQATGAPMVSLEAGEAVVQAFIQAFTLALVGIVISLLVLLRSVKYTLLVMIPLLLSSIFTGIFTVLLNLPFNFANIIALPLLLGIGIDSGLHMVHRSRNDKLASETLIRTSTVRAVFYSALTSLVAFSSLMFSSHQGTASMGILLTVGLIFTLICTLVILPVLLRISTQELKL
;
A
#
# COMPACT_ATOMS: atom_id res chain seq x y z
N GLU A 1 -12.84 25.94 -22.66
CA GLU A 1 -12.28 24.60 -22.39
C GLU A 1 -12.78 24.14 -21.04
N ASP A 2 -13.08 22.85 -20.88
CA ASP A 2 -13.45 22.29 -19.57
C ASP A 2 -12.20 22.21 -18.70
N ILE A 3 -12.18 23.00 -17.64
CA ILE A 3 -11.05 23.12 -16.70
C ILE A 3 -10.91 21.89 -15.79
N ASN A 4 -11.86 20.93 -15.85
CA ASN A 4 -11.75 19.64 -15.17
C ASN A 4 -10.95 18.59 -15.96
N ASP A 5 -10.65 18.84 -17.23
CA ASP A 5 -9.77 17.98 -18.01
C ASP A 5 -8.30 18.35 -17.73
N ASN A 6 -7.54 17.39 -17.17
CA ASN A 6 -6.12 17.56 -16.86
C ASN A 6 -5.28 17.93 -18.09
N GLU A 7 -5.63 17.46 -19.28
CA GLU A 7 -4.91 17.83 -20.51
C GLU A 7 -5.27 19.23 -20.98
N ALA A 8 -6.54 19.62 -20.90
CA ALA A 8 -6.98 20.99 -21.17
C ALA A 8 -6.35 21.98 -20.19
N LEU A 9 -6.30 21.65 -18.90
CA LEU A 9 -5.66 22.46 -17.85
C LEU A 9 -4.17 22.66 -18.14
N ARG A 10 -3.45 21.59 -18.50
CA ARG A 10 -2.04 21.66 -18.89
C ARG A 10 -1.83 22.53 -20.13
N ARG A 11 -2.69 22.38 -21.15
CA ARG A 11 -2.62 23.21 -22.37
C ARG A 11 -2.86 24.68 -22.06
N PHE A 12 -3.86 24.99 -21.25
CA PHE A 12 -4.17 26.35 -20.80
C PHE A 12 -3.00 26.97 -20.03
N VAL A 13 -2.49 26.27 -19.00
CA VAL A 13 -1.37 26.77 -18.18
C VAL A 13 -0.14 27.02 -19.05
N ARG A 14 0.19 26.08 -19.95
CA ARG A 14 1.33 26.22 -20.87
C ARG A 14 1.17 27.41 -21.83
N ALA A 15 -0.03 27.61 -22.39
CA ALA A 15 -0.31 28.73 -23.28
C ALA A 15 -0.17 30.09 -22.57
N VAL A 16 -0.65 30.20 -21.33
CA VAL A 16 -0.54 31.44 -20.55
C VAL A 16 0.91 31.71 -20.15
N GLN A 17 1.65 30.69 -19.69
CA GLN A 17 3.06 30.85 -19.28
C GLN A 17 4.00 31.16 -20.45
N GLN A 18 3.66 30.77 -21.69
CA GLN A 18 4.41 31.17 -22.88
C GLN A 18 4.38 32.69 -23.12
N VAL A 19 3.27 33.35 -22.78
CA VAL A 19 3.11 34.81 -22.95
C VAL A 19 3.58 35.55 -21.70
N ALA A 20 3.29 35.01 -20.52
CA ALA A 20 3.61 35.60 -19.23
C ALA A 20 4.23 34.53 -18.31
N PRO A 21 5.57 34.38 -18.29
CA PRO A 21 6.26 33.31 -17.56
C PRO A 21 6.00 33.30 -16.04
N GLN A 22 5.67 34.45 -15.48
CA GLN A 22 5.39 34.64 -14.05
C GLN A 22 3.88 34.68 -13.75
N ALA A 23 3.02 34.31 -14.71
CA ALA A 23 1.58 34.28 -14.49
C ALA A 23 1.21 33.22 -13.44
N THR A 24 0.43 33.64 -12.45
CA THR A 24 -0.09 32.78 -11.39
C THR A 24 -1.61 32.77 -11.40
N GLY A 25 -2.20 31.88 -10.61
CA GLY A 25 -3.65 31.77 -10.47
C GLY A 25 -4.05 30.36 -10.03
N ALA A 26 -5.34 30.17 -9.74
CA ALA A 26 -5.86 28.87 -9.30
C ALA A 26 -5.49 27.72 -10.28
N PRO A 27 -5.58 27.87 -11.62
CA PRO A 27 -5.21 26.80 -12.55
C PRO A 27 -3.73 26.40 -12.48
N MET A 28 -2.83 27.37 -12.35
CA MET A 28 -1.38 27.16 -12.27
C MET A 28 -1.01 26.49 -10.94
N VAL A 29 -1.54 27.01 -9.84
CA VAL A 29 -1.29 26.47 -8.49
C VAL A 29 -1.81 25.04 -8.36
N SER A 30 -3.02 24.75 -8.86
CA SER A 30 -3.59 23.39 -8.80
C SER A 30 -2.80 22.38 -9.63
N LEU A 31 -2.34 22.78 -10.83
CA LEU A 31 -1.52 21.90 -11.67
C LEU A 31 -0.15 21.63 -11.03
N GLU A 32 0.54 22.68 -10.58
CA GLU A 32 1.88 22.56 -10.02
C GLU A 32 1.88 21.84 -8.67
N ALA A 33 0.88 22.11 -7.82
CA ALA A 33 0.66 21.32 -6.59
C ALA A 33 0.38 19.86 -6.91
N GLY A 34 -0.38 19.58 -7.98
CA GLY A 34 -0.66 18.21 -8.40
C GLY A 34 0.58 17.46 -8.85
N GLU A 35 1.41 18.08 -9.67
CA GLU A 35 2.69 17.50 -10.10
C GLU A 35 3.65 17.32 -8.93
N ALA A 36 3.74 18.28 -8.01
CA ALA A 36 4.54 18.17 -6.80
C ALA A 36 4.09 17.02 -5.90
N VAL A 37 2.77 16.83 -5.71
CA VAL A 37 2.24 15.71 -4.91
C VAL A 37 2.53 14.37 -5.58
N VAL A 38 2.39 14.26 -6.91
CA VAL A 38 2.74 13.02 -7.64
C VAL A 38 4.23 12.70 -7.51
N GLN A 39 5.10 13.70 -7.63
CA GLN A 39 6.54 13.50 -7.44
C GLN A 39 6.87 13.07 -6.01
N ALA A 40 6.30 13.74 -5.02
CA ALA A 40 6.47 13.37 -3.61
C ALA A 40 5.96 11.96 -3.32
N PHE A 41 4.83 11.57 -3.92
CA PHE A 41 4.30 10.21 -3.84
C PHE A 41 5.27 9.18 -4.45
N ILE A 42 5.78 9.41 -5.66
CA ILE A 42 6.71 8.47 -6.31
C ILE A 42 7.98 8.32 -5.47
N GLN A 43 8.51 9.43 -4.93
CA GLN A 43 9.66 9.42 -4.04
C GLN A 43 9.35 8.62 -2.76
N ALA A 44 8.25 8.92 -2.07
CA ALA A 44 7.85 8.24 -0.85
C ALA A 44 7.60 6.74 -1.06
N PHE A 45 6.90 6.38 -2.14
CA PHE A 45 6.62 5.00 -2.50
C PHE A 45 7.92 4.22 -2.80
N THR A 46 8.82 4.81 -3.59
CA THR A 46 10.09 4.19 -3.96
C THR A 46 10.98 4.02 -2.74
N LEU A 47 11.11 5.06 -1.91
CA LEU A 47 11.89 5.00 -0.67
C LEU A 47 11.31 3.99 0.32
N ALA A 48 9.98 3.94 0.47
CA ALA A 48 9.33 2.95 1.31
C ALA A 48 9.59 1.53 0.80
N LEU A 49 9.41 1.28 -0.50
CA LEU A 49 9.63 -0.05 -1.09
C LEU A 49 11.09 -0.50 -0.93
N VAL A 50 12.06 0.36 -1.25
CA VAL A 50 13.49 0.07 -1.08
C VAL A 50 13.83 -0.15 0.39
N GLY A 51 13.35 0.72 1.29
CA GLY A 51 13.56 0.61 2.73
C GLY A 51 12.99 -0.69 3.30
N ILE A 52 11.80 -1.10 2.86
CA ILE A 52 11.17 -2.37 3.22
C ILE A 52 12.02 -3.55 2.75
N VAL A 53 12.43 -3.57 1.47
CA VAL A 53 13.23 -4.67 0.92
C VAL A 53 14.55 -4.81 1.67
N ILE A 54 15.25 -3.70 1.91
CA ILE A 54 16.50 -3.70 2.68
C ILE A 54 16.26 -4.19 4.11
N SER A 55 15.25 -3.66 4.79
CA SER A 55 14.93 -4.04 6.18
C SER A 55 14.61 -5.53 6.29
N LEU A 56 13.78 -6.06 5.39
CA LEU A 56 13.45 -7.49 5.34
C LEU A 56 14.68 -8.34 5.02
N LEU A 57 15.55 -7.91 4.09
CA LEU A 57 16.77 -8.64 3.73
C LEU A 57 17.76 -8.67 4.91
N VAL A 58 17.90 -7.58 5.66
CA VAL A 58 18.75 -7.52 6.86
C VAL A 58 18.18 -8.42 7.97
N LEU A 59 16.88 -8.37 8.21
CA LEU A 59 16.22 -9.11 9.30
C LEU A 59 16.10 -10.61 9.01
N LEU A 60 15.70 -10.97 7.79
CA LEU A 60 15.51 -12.37 7.38
C LEU A 60 16.80 -13.00 6.85
N ARG A 61 17.80 -12.21 6.44
CA ARG A 61 19.09 -12.69 5.89
C ARG A 61 18.91 -13.71 4.76
N SER A 62 17.83 -13.58 3.99
CA SER A 62 17.46 -14.55 2.95
C SER A 62 16.51 -13.93 1.94
N VAL A 63 16.96 -13.86 0.69
CA VAL A 63 16.16 -13.34 -0.44
C VAL A 63 14.85 -14.13 -0.61
N LYS A 64 14.90 -15.45 -0.40
CA LYS A 64 13.71 -16.33 -0.49
C LYS A 64 12.64 -15.91 0.51
N TYR A 65 13.00 -15.72 1.78
CA TYR A 65 12.05 -15.30 2.82
C TYR A 65 11.60 -13.85 2.65
N THR A 66 12.47 -12.96 2.15
CA THR A 66 12.07 -11.59 1.77
C THR A 66 11.01 -11.59 0.68
N LEU A 67 11.19 -12.39 -0.38
CA LEU A 67 10.19 -12.53 -1.44
C LEU A 67 8.87 -13.12 -0.93
N LEU A 68 8.92 -14.08 -0.01
CA LEU A 68 7.71 -14.65 0.60
C LEU A 68 6.87 -13.60 1.34
N VAL A 69 7.49 -12.64 2.04
CA VAL A 69 6.76 -11.52 2.66
C VAL A 69 6.27 -10.53 1.59
N MET A 70 7.07 -10.29 0.56
CA MET A 70 6.78 -9.26 -0.44
C MET A 70 5.65 -9.63 -1.39
N ILE A 71 5.53 -10.88 -1.79
CA ILE A 71 4.51 -11.33 -2.77
C ILE A 71 3.08 -11.03 -2.28
N PRO A 72 2.65 -11.43 -1.07
CA PRO A 72 1.33 -11.10 -0.55
C PRO A 72 1.07 -9.60 -0.43
N LEU A 73 2.10 -8.81 -0.09
CA LEU A 73 1.97 -7.35 0.06
C LEU A 73 1.78 -6.64 -1.28
N LEU A 74 2.58 -7.01 -2.29
CA LEU A 74 2.44 -6.43 -3.63
C LEU A 74 1.10 -6.83 -4.23
N LEU A 75 0.67 -8.07 -4.02
CA LEU A 75 -0.62 -8.55 -4.48
C LEU A 75 -1.79 -7.82 -3.80
N SER A 76 -1.72 -7.59 -2.48
CA SER A 76 -2.74 -6.79 -1.78
C SER A 76 -2.78 -5.35 -2.28
N SER A 77 -1.62 -4.76 -2.59
CA SER A 77 -1.53 -3.41 -3.15
C SER A 77 -2.18 -3.33 -4.54
N ILE A 78 -1.98 -4.35 -5.39
CA ILE A 78 -2.66 -4.46 -6.69
C ILE A 78 -4.17 -4.58 -6.50
N PHE A 79 -4.64 -5.45 -5.59
CA PHE A 79 -6.08 -5.56 -5.32
C PHE A 79 -6.68 -4.26 -4.77
N THR A 80 -5.94 -3.54 -3.93
CA THR A 80 -6.34 -2.21 -3.43
C THR A 80 -6.51 -1.23 -4.59
N GLY A 81 -5.56 -1.18 -5.52
CA GLY A 81 -5.64 -0.33 -6.71
C GLY A 81 -6.83 -0.68 -7.61
N ILE A 82 -7.07 -1.97 -7.86
CA ILE A 82 -8.22 -2.44 -8.66
C ILE A 82 -9.53 -2.05 -7.97
N PHE A 83 -9.65 -2.25 -6.66
CA PHE A 83 -10.86 -1.95 -5.92
C PHE A 83 -11.16 -0.44 -5.87
N THR A 84 -10.12 0.39 -5.89
CA THR A 84 -10.25 1.84 -5.99
C THR A 84 -10.95 2.27 -7.28
N VAL A 85 -10.63 1.60 -8.40
CA VAL A 85 -11.32 1.79 -9.69
C VAL A 85 -12.77 1.29 -9.61
N LEU A 86 -13.00 0.12 -9.02
CA LEU A 86 -14.36 -0.43 -8.85
C LEU A 86 -15.28 0.45 -8.00
N LEU A 87 -14.73 1.11 -6.98
CA LEU A 87 -15.45 2.04 -6.12
C LEU A 87 -15.65 3.44 -6.72
N ASN A 88 -15.14 3.70 -7.94
CA ASN A 88 -15.10 5.04 -8.54
C ASN A 88 -14.48 6.09 -7.60
N LEU A 89 -13.42 5.72 -6.88
CA LEU A 89 -12.76 6.56 -5.89
C LEU A 89 -11.43 7.07 -6.47
N PRO A 90 -11.38 8.17 -7.24
CA PRO A 90 -10.15 8.63 -7.85
C PRO A 90 -9.10 9.00 -6.79
N PHE A 91 -7.83 8.83 -7.15
CA PHE A 91 -6.74 9.34 -6.33
C PHE A 91 -6.79 10.87 -6.27
N ASN A 92 -6.62 11.41 -5.08
CA ASN A 92 -6.54 12.82 -4.77
C ASN A 92 -5.33 13.07 -3.87
N PHE A 93 -5.06 14.35 -3.55
CA PHE A 93 -3.88 14.72 -2.77
C PHE A 93 -3.81 14.07 -1.38
N ALA A 94 -4.96 13.75 -0.79
CA ALA A 94 -5.01 13.09 0.51
C ALA A 94 -4.89 11.57 0.36
N ASN A 95 -5.74 10.89 -0.40
CA ASN A 95 -5.75 9.42 -0.39
C ASN A 95 -4.52 8.79 -1.06
N ILE A 96 -3.77 9.50 -1.91
CA ILE A 96 -2.61 8.94 -2.62
C ILE A 96 -1.51 8.48 -1.66
N ILE A 97 -1.37 9.12 -0.49
CA ILE A 97 -0.37 8.73 0.52
C ILE A 97 -0.72 7.44 1.26
N ALA A 98 -1.92 6.89 1.08
CA ALA A 98 -2.33 5.65 1.71
C ALA A 98 -1.52 4.45 1.18
N LEU A 99 -1.09 4.44 -0.09
CA LEU A 99 -0.39 3.29 -0.68
C LEU A 99 1.00 3.06 -0.06
N PRO A 100 1.91 4.07 0.05
CA PRO A 100 3.18 3.90 0.76
C PRO A 100 2.97 3.52 2.23
N LEU A 101 1.94 4.09 2.87
CA LEU A 101 1.60 3.77 4.26
C LEU A 101 1.18 2.30 4.41
N LEU A 102 0.31 1.80 3.51
CA LEU A 102 -0.12 0.40 3.45
C LEU A 102 1.04 -0.57 3.27
N LEU A 103 2.03 -0.22 2.44
CA LEU A 103 3.24 -1.03 2.32
C LEU A 103 3.98 -1.14 3.66
N GLY A 104 4.16 -0.02 4.36
CA GLY A 104 4.88 0.03 5.63
C GLY A 104 4.19 -0.75 6.76
N ILE A 105 2.86 -0.65 6.87
CA ILE A 105 2.12 -1.38 7.91
C ILE A 105 1.86 -2.85 7.52
N GLY A 106 1.71 -3.13 6.23
CA GLY A 106 1.31 -4.45 5.75
C GLY A 106 2.41 -5.50 5.85
N ILE A 107 3.68 -5.07 5.84
CA ILE A 107 4.82 -5.99 5.95
C ILE A 107 4.90 -6.72 7.29
N ASP A 108 4.41 -6.11 8.36
CA ASP A 108 4.61 -6.61 9.72
C ASP A 108 3.94 -7.97 9.93
N SER A 109 2.71 -8.10 9.43
CA SER A 109 1.92 -9.34 9.49
C SER A 109 2.63 -10.49 8.77
N GLY A 110 3.14 -10.22 7.55
CA GLY A 110 3.86 -11.22 6.77
C GLY A 110 5.21 -11.58 7.40
N LEU A 111 5.93 -10.58 7.91
CA LEU A 111 7.20 -10.75 8.59
C LEU A 111 7.06 -11.63 9.84
N HIS A 112 6.09 -11.35 10.72
CA HIS A 112 5.84 -12.16 11.92
C HIS A 112 5.51 -13.61 11.57
N MET A 113 4.68 -13.84 10.55
CA MET A 113 4.33 -15.19 10.09
C MET A 113 5.53 -15.95 9.51
N VAL A 114 6.33 -15.29 8.66
CA VAL A 114 7.54 -15.90 8.08
C VAL A 114 8.58 -16.19 9.16
N HIS A 115 8.82 -15.25 10.07
CA HIS A 115 9.76 -15.42 11.17
C HIS A 115 9.36 -16.60 12.08
N ARG A 116 8.06 -16.72 12.39
CA ARG A 116 7.53 -17.85 13.18
C ARG A 116 7.69 -19.18 12.45
N SER A 117 7.33 -19.23 11.17
CA SER A 117 7.47 -20.44 10.34
C SER A 117 8.91 -20.93 10.30
N ARG A 118 9.86 -20.00 10.15
CA ARG A 118 11.30 -20.30 10.08
C ARG A 118 11.85 -20.83 11.41
N ASN A 119 11.53 -20.19 12.53
CA ASN A 119 12.15 -20.55 13.82
C ASN A 119 11.67 -21.91 14.34
N ASP A 120 10.39 -22.23 14.17
CA ASP A 120 9.82 -23.48 14.67
C ASP A 120 9.77 -24.59 13.62
N LYS A 121 10.34 -24.35 12.43
CA LYS A 121 10.27 -25.26 11.26
C LYS A 121 8.84 -25.75 10.99
N LEU A 122 7.85 -24.90 11.25
CA LEU A 122 6.45 -25.29 11.21
C LEU A 122 6.01 -25.49 9.77
N ALA A 123 5.36 -26.63 9.52
CA ALA A 123 4.56 -26.81 8.32
C ALA A 123 3.41 -25.78 8.32
N SER A 124 3.01 -25.36 7.11
CA SER A 124 1.94 -24.39 6.88
C SER A 124 0.65 -24.72 7.66
N GLU A 125 0.28 -26.00 7.75
CA GLU A 125 -0.92 -26.46 8.46
C GLU A 125 -0.85 -26.22 9.99
N THR A 126 0.34 -26.28 10.57
CA THR A 126 0.54 -26.00 12.00
C THR A 126 0.59 -24.49 12.26
N LEU A 127 1.10 -23.71 11.29
CA LEU A 127 1.22 -22.25 11.40
C LEU A 127 -0.15 -21.58 11.62
N ILE A 128 -1.17 -22.01 10.88
CA ILE A 128 -2.54 -21.46 10.98
C ILE A 128 -3.15 -21.66 12.38
N ARG A 129 -2.71 -22.69 13.11
CA ARG A 129 -3.18 -22.99 14.48
C ARG A 129 -2.39 -22.26 15.57
N THR A 130 -1.36 -21.49 15.21
CA THR A 130 -0.51 -20.81 16.19
C THR A 130 -1.15 -19.53 16.74
N SER A 131 -0.65 -19.10 17.90
CA SER A 131 -0.97 -17.79 18.48
C SER A 131 -0.56 -16.62 17.58
N THR A 132 0.46 -16.78 16.73
CA THR A 132 0.92 -15.73 15.80
C THR A 132 -0.14 -15.32 14.81
N VAL A 133 -0.88 -16.28 14.23
CA VAL A 133 -1.97 -15.96 13.28
C VAL A 133 -3.10 -15.21 13.97
N ARG A 134 -3.43 -15.59 15.22
CA ARG A 134 -4.42 -14.86 16.03
C ARG A 134 -3.93 -13.46 16.39
N ALA A 135 -2.67 -13.32 16.79
CA ALA A 135 -2.07 -12.03 17.12
C ALA A 135 -2.07 -11.08 15.91
N VAL A 136 -1.68 -11.59 14.73
CA VAL A 136 -1.76 -10.86 13.46
C VAL A 136 -3.19 -10.42 13.15
N PHE A 137 -4.16 -11.33 13.29
CA PHE A 137 -5.56 -11.02 13.06
C PHE A 137 -6.09 -9.91 14.00
N TYR A 138 -5.82 -10.02 15.29
CA TYR A 138 -6.26 -9.01 16.26
C TYR A 138 -5.54 -7.67 16.07
N SER A 139 -4.25 -7.67 15.75
CA SER A 139 -3.52 -6.43 15.44
C SER A 139 -4.04 -5.77 14.16
N ALA A 140 -4.35 -6.55 13.13
CA ALA A 140 -4.95 -6.00 11.92
C ALA A 140 -6.35 -5.46 12.19
N LEU A 141 -7.12 -6.10 13.07
CA LEU A 141 -8.45 -5.64 13.46
C LEU A 141 -8.41 -4.29 14.18
N THR A 142 -7.45 -4.05 15.09
CA THR A 142 -7.32 -2.75 15.76
C THR A 142 -6.94 -1.65 14.77
N SER A 143 -6.01 -1.92 13.85
CA SER A 143 -5.67 -0.98 12.76
C SER A 143 -6.85 -0.75 11.81
N LEU A 144 -7.65 -1.77 11.53
CA LEU A 144 -8.84 -1.65 10.67
C LEU A 144 -9.88 -0.75 11.33
N VAL A 145 -10.13 -0.89 12.62
CA VAL A 145 -11.02 0.01 13.38
C VAL A 145 -10.47 1.45 13.35
N ALA A 146 -9.17 1.64 13.54
CA ALA A 146 -8.54 2.95 13.50
C ALA A 146 -8.65 3.62 12.11
N PHE A 147 -8.39 2.90 11.02
CA PHE A 147 -8.53 3.47 9.67
C PHE A 147 -9.98 3.65 9.24
N SER A 148 -10.87 2.76 9.66
CA SER A 148 -12.31 2.90 9.42
C SER A 148 -12.88 4.13 10.10
N SER A 149 -12.32 4.57 11.24
CA SER A 149 -12.78 5.80 11.89
C SER A 149 -12.54 7.04 11.02
N LEU A 150 -11.52 7.05 10.15
CA LEU A 150 -11.27 8.15 9.22
C LEU A 150 -12.38 8.29 8.17
N MET A 151 -13.09 7.19 7.85
CA MET A 151 -14.21 7.21 6.89
C MET A 151 -15.35 8.13 7.34
N PHE A 152 -15.51 8.35 8.64
CA PHE A 152 -16.54 9.22 9.21
C PHE A 152 -16.10 10.70 9.28
N SER A 153 -14.95 11.05 8.71
CA SER A 153 -14.48 12.44 8.67
C SER A 153 -15.38 13.29 7.76
N SER A 154 -15.72 14.51 8.21
CA SER A 154 -16.41 15.51 7.38
C SER A 154 -15.56 16.02 6.21
N HIS A 155 -14.24 15.82 6.26
CA HIS A 155 -13.33 16.22 5.21
C HIS A 155 -13.18 15.10 4.16
N GLN A 156 -13.64 15.35 2.93
CA GLN A 156 -13.71 14.35 1.86
C GLN A 156 -12.36 13.67 1.57
N GLY A 157 -11.26 14.43 1.60
CA GLY A 157 -9.92 13.87 1.41
C GLY A 157 -9.57 12.83 2.48
N THR A 158 -9.91 13.11 3.74
CA THR A 158 -9.65 12.23 4.89
C THR A 158 -10.56 11.02 4.87
N ALA A 159 -11.85 11.21 4.55
CA ALA A 159 -12.80 10.12 4.38
C ALA A 159 -12.37 9.14 3.28
N SER A 160 -11.96 9.67 2.12
CA SER A 160 -11.48 8.84 1.00
C SER A 160 -10.19 8.08 1.33
N MET A 161 -9.28 8.69 2.11
CA MET A 161 -8.09 8.02 2.63
C MET A 161 -8.46 6.88 3.58
N GLY A 162 -9.42 7.12 4.50
CA GLY A 162 -9.91 6.09 5.41
C GLY A 162 -10.47 4.87 4.67
N ILE A 163 -11.28 5.08 3.63
CA ILE A 163 -11.81 4.01 2.78
C ILE A 163 -10.67 3.19 2.17
N LEU A 164 -9.70 3.87 1.56
CA LEU A 164 -8.58 3.23 0.87
C LEU A 164 -7.69 2.42 1.83
N LEU A 165 -7.39 2.97 3.02
CA LEU A 165 -6.61 2.29 4.05
C LEU A 165 -7.34 1.06 4.59
N THR A 166 -8.64 1.17 4.86
CA THR A 166 -9.46 0.04 5.33
C THR A 166 -9.50 -1.08 4.30
N VAL A 167 -9.81 -0.76 3.04
CA VAL A 167 -9.83 -1.74 1.94
C VAL A 167 -8.46 -2.39 1.76
N GLY A 168 -7.39 -1.58 1.74
CA GLY A 168 -6.05 -2.10 1.55
C GLY A 168 -5.57 -2.99 2.70
N LEU A 169 -5.96 -2.66 3.93
CA LEU A 169 -5.64 -3.49 5.09
C LEU A 169 -6.41 -4.81 5.07
N ILE A 170 -7.69 -4.81 4.64
CA ILE A 170 -8.47 -6.04 4.45
C ILE A 170 -7.78 -6.95 3.43
N PHE A 171 -7.40 -6.43 2.27
CA PHE A 171 -6.70 -7.23 1.27
C PHE A 171 -5.34 -7.72 1.75
N THR A 172 -4.61 -6.88 2.51
CA THR A 172 -3.33 -7.27 3.09
C THR A 172 -3.49 -8.40 4.09
N LEU A 173 -4.52 -8.35 4.94
CA LEU A 173 -4.85 -9.41 5.88
C LEU A 173 -5.23 -10.70 5.15
N ILE A 174 -6.09 -10.63 4.12
CA ILE A 174 -6.49 -11.78 3.32
C ILE A 174 -5.29 -12.41 2.62
N CYS A 175 -4.48 -11.61 1.91
CA CYS A 175 -3.30 -12.10 1.21
C CYS A 175 -2.30 -12.73 2.18
N THR A 176 -2.09 -12.10 3.34
CA THR A 176 -1.15 -12.62 4.34
C THR A 176 -1.66 -13.88 5.04
N LEU A 177 -2.95 -13.99 5.36
CA LEU A 177 -3.48 -15.18 6.05
C LEU A 177 -3.80 -16.34 5.12
N VAL A 178 -4.04 -16.09 3.83
CA VAL A 178 -4.43 -17.14 2.86
C VAL A 178 -3.28 -17.51 1.94
N ILE A 179 -2.59 -16.53 1.36
CA ILE A 179 -1.61 -16.77 0.29
C ILE A 179 -0.24 -17.09 0.88
N LEU A 180 0.19 -16.38 1.93
CA LEU A 180 1.49 -16.63 2.56
C LEU A 180 1.66 -18.06 3.08
N PRO A 181 0.69 -18.70 3.77
CA PRO A 181 0.84 -20.09 4.19
C PRO A 181 1.00 -21.06 3.01
N VAL A 182 0.31 -20.80 1.89
CA VAL A 182 0.44 -21.62 0.67
C VAL A 182 1.84 -21.47 0.08
N LEU A 183 2.34 -20.24 -0.03
CA LEU A 183 3.70 -19.96 -0.52
C LEU A 183 4.78 -20.57 0.38
N LEU A 184 4.60 -20.51 1.70
CA LEU A 184 5.48 -21.15 2.67
C LEU A 184 5.51 -22.68 2.49
N ARG A 185 4.36 -23.31 2.27
CA ARG A 185 4.26 -24.76 2.04
C ARG A 185 5.07 -25.20 0.82
N ILE A 186 4.90 -24.50 -0.30
CA ILE A 186 5.59 -24.80 -1.57
C ILE A 186 7.10 -24.62 -1.39
N SER A 187 7.51 -23.51 -0.76
CA SER A 187 8.91 -23.22 -0.45
C SER A 187 9.58 -24.31 0.40
N THR A 188 8.89 -24.89 1.37
CA THR A 188 9.42 -25.97 2.22
C THR A 188 9.48 -27.32 1.51
N GLN A 189 8.61 -27.57 0.52
CA GLN A 189 8.63 -28.82 -0.26
C GLN A 189 9.85 -28.89 -1.19
N GLU A 190 10.27 -27.78 -1.79
CA GLU A 190 11.47 -27.76 -2.65
C GLU A 190 12.79 -28.01 -1.90
N LEU A 191 12.81 -27.89 -0.57
CA LEU A 191 13.98 -28.21 0.25
C LEU A 191 14.07 -29.70 0.62
N LYS A 192 13.05 -30.50 0.31
CA LYS A 192 12.99 -31.94 0.58
C LYS A 192 13.22 -32.81 -0.66
N LEU A 193 13.33 -32.20 -1.83
CA LEU A 193 13.72 -32.82 -3.10
C LEU A 193 15.21 -32.55 -3.34
#